data_AF-A0A418WZP2-F1
#
_entry.id   AF-A0A418WZP2-F1
#
_cell.length_a   1.000
_cell.length_b   1.000
_cell.length_c   1.000
_cell.angle_alpha   90.00
_cell.angle_beta   90.00
_cell.angle_gamma   90.00
#
_symmetry.space_group_name_H-M   'P 1'
#
loop_
_entity.id
_entity.type
_entity.pdbx_description
1 polymer ?
#
loop_
_entity_poly.entity_id
_entity_poly.type
_entity_poly.pdbx_seq_one_letter_code
_entity_poly.pdbx_strand_id
1 'polypeptide(L)'
;MAQTSTTVDGNLWLSSSAEVRRAFLVGATNMMSLEAAYAKKKGTPAPVAGAMAAKAVDQMTLDEVSNRITRWYEANPGRRNMPVMGVIWTDIVEPKK
;
A
#
# COMPACT_ATOMS: atom_id res chain seq x y z
N MET A 1 -10.23 -24.61 -8.38
CA MET A 1 -9.20 -24.35 -7.35
C MET A 1 -9.29 -22.89 -6.98
N ALA A 2 -9.81 -22.55 -5.80
CA ALA A 2 -9.85 -21.18 -5.34
C ALA A 2 -8.42 -20.77 -4.98
N GLN A 3 -7.82 -19.90 -5.78
CA GLN A 3 -6.58 -19.25 -5.39
C GLN A 3 -6.92 -18.40 -4.17
N THR A 4 -6.52 -18.85 -2.98
CA THR A 4 -6.60 -18.06 -1.76
C THR A 4 -5.71 -16.84 -1.98
N SER A 5 -6.31 -15.75 -2.48
CA SER A 5 -5.60 -14.50 -2.61
C SER A 5 -5.32 -14.03 -1.20
N THR A 6 -4.11 -14.31 -0.69
CA THR A 6 -3.58 -13.79 0.58
C THR A 6 -3.32 -12.30 0.45
N THR A 7 -4.34 -11.56 0.03
CA THR A 7 -4.27 -10.13 -0.20
C THR A 7 -4.84 -9.45 1.01
N VAL A 8 -4.05 -8.59 1.63
CA VAL A 8 -4.52 -7.79 2.76
C VAL A 8 -5.58 -6.82 2.24
N ASP A 9 -6.81 -6.98 2.71
CA ASP A 9 -7.96 -6.14 2.41
C ASP A 9 -8.34 -5.28 3.63
N GLY A 10 -9.39 -4.48 3.50
CA GLY A 10 -9.89 -3.62 4.57
C GLY A 10 -10.42 -4.36 5.79
N ASN A 11 -10.91 -5.60 5.63
CA ASN A 11 -11.41 -6.39 6.76
C ASN A 11 -10.24 -6.85 7.64
N LEU A 12 -9.18 -7.39 7.02
CA LEU A 12 -7.96 -7.78 7.72
C LEU A 12 -7.22 -6.55 8.26
N TRP A 13 -7.21 -5.45 7.50
CA TRP A 13 -6.57 -4.21 7.91
C TRP A 13 -7.18 -3.61 9.18
N LEU A 14 -8.50 -3.41 9.21
CA LEU A 14 -9.20 -2.79 10.34
C LEU A 14 -9.17 -3.66 11.61
N SER A 15 -9.13 -5.00 11.45
CA SER A 15 -8.99 -5.93 12.58
C SER A 15 -7.55 -6.11 13.07
N SER A 16 -6.55 -5.73 12.28
CA SER A 16 -5.13 -5.82 12.65
C SER A 16 -4.72 -4.74 13.63
N SER A 17 -3.76 -5.01 14.50
CA SER A 17 -3.15 -3.99 15.36
C SER A 17 -2.37 -2.96 14.54
N ALA A 18 -2.11 -1.78 15.13
CA ALA A 18 -1.29 -0.75 14.48
C ALA A 18 0.12 -1.25 14.12
N GLU A 19 0.71 -2.09 14.98
CA GLU A 19 2.02 -2.70 14.76
C GLU A 19 2.00 -3.65 13.55
N VAL A 20 0.97 -4.49 13.42
CA VAL A 20 0.81 -5.40 12.27
C VAL A 20 0.65 -4.61 10.96
N ARG A 21 -0.14 -3.53 10.98
CA ARG A 21 -0.29 -2.63 9.81
C ARG A 21 1.03 -1.98 9.42
N ARG A 22 1.81 -1.50 10.39
CA ARG A 22 3.17 -0.98 10.14
C ARG A 22 4.09 -2.04 9.53
N ALA A 23 4.12 -3.24 10.09
CA ALA A 23 4.97 -4.32 9.59
C ALA A 23 4.64 -4.66 8.13
N PHE A 24 3.36 -4.70 7.77
CA PHE A 24 2.92 -4.84 6.38
C PHE A 24 3.46 -3.71 5.50
N LEU A 25 3.34 -2.45 5.92
CA LEU A 25 3.82 -1.30 5.13
C LEU A 25 5.35 -1.30 4.98
N VAL A 26 6.10 -1.71 5.99
CA VAL A 26 7.55 -1.89 5.91
C VAL A 26 7.90 -2.95 4.87
N GLY A 27 7.26 -4.13 4.94
CA GLY A 27 7.46 -5.20 3.97
C GLY A 27 7.14 -4.76 2.54
N ALA A 28 6.01 -4.06 2.36
CA ALA A 28 5.60 -3.51 1.08
C ALA A 28 6.63 -2.50 0.55
N THR A 29 7.10 -1.57 1.38
CA THR A 29 8.11 -0.56 1.01
C THR A 29 9.43 -1.19 0.59
N ASN A 30 9.89 -2.22 1.31
CA ASN A 30 11.12 -2.95 0.98
C ASN A 30 11.01 -3.67 -0.37
N MET A 31 9.89 -4.36 -0.61
CA MET A 31 9.63 -5.03 -1.88
C MET A 31 9.62 -4.03 -3.04
N MET A 32 8.91 -2.92 -2.89
CA MET A 32 8.83 -1.86 -3.92
C MET A 32 10.20 -1.23 -4.20
N SER A 33 11.01 -1.01 -3.16
CA SER A 33 12.36 -0.48 -3.31
C SER A 33 13.28 -1.45 -4.06
N LEU A 34 13.17 -2.75 -3.78
CA LEU A 34 13.91 -3.79 -4.48
C LEU A 34 13.52 -3.84 -5.97
N GLU A 35 12.22 -3.80 -6.28
CA GLU A 35 11.73 -3.79 -7.65
C GLU A 35 12.20 -2.54 -8.42
N ALA A 36 12.14 -1.36 -7.80
CA ALA A 36 12.61 -0.12 -8.40
C ALA A 36 14.13 -0.16 -8.66
N ALA A 37 14.92 -0.66 -7.71
CA ALA A 37 16.36 -0.84 -7.88
C ALA A 37 16.69 -1.84 -8.99
N TYR A 38 15.95 -2.94 -9.08
CA TYR A 38 16.10 -3.94 -10.14
C TYR A 38 15.78 -3.34 -11.52
N ALA A 39 14.66 -2.62 -11.64
CA ALA A 39 14.25 -1.98 -12.88
C ALA A 39 15.27 -0.93 -13.36
N LYS A 40 15.78 -0.10 -12.43
CA LYS A 40 16.87 0.85 -12.70
C LYS A 40 18.13 0.15 -13.22
N LYS A 41 18.50 -0.99 -12.62
CA LYS A 41 19.66 -1.78 -13.06
C LYS A 41 19.46 -2.37 -14.47
N LYS A 42 18.23 -2.72 -14.83
CA LYS A 42 17.90 -3.32 -16.13
C LYS A 42 17.56 -2.30 -17.23
N GLY A 43 17.47 -1.01 -16.89
CA GLY A 43 17.02 0.02 -17.83
C GLY A 43 15.54 -0.12 -18.22
N THR A 44 14.75 -0.83 -17.42
CA THR A 44 13.31 -1.01 -17.64
C THR A 44 12.53 0.01 -16.81
N PRO A 45 11.30 0.38 -17.23
CA PRO A 45 10.44 1.23 -16.42
C PRO A 45 10.27 0.64 -15.01
N ALA A 46 10.44 1.47 -13.98
CA ALA A 46 10.16 1.06 -12.62
C ALA A 46 8.66 0.76 -12.49
N PRO A 47 8.29 -0.32 -11.78
CA PRO A 47 6.89 -0.59 -11.53
C PRO A 47 6.27 0.59 -10.78
N VAL A 48 5.00 0.80 -11.08
CA VAL A 48 4.13 1.84 -10.53
C VAL A 48 4.21 1.95 -8.99
N ALA A 49 4.47 0.82 -8.32
CA ALA A 49 4.67 0.71 -6.88
C ALA A 49 5.99 1.36 -6.38
N GLY A 50 7.05 1.44 -7.19
CA GLY A 50 8.29 2.15 -6.83
C GLY A 50 8.08 3.66 -6.63
N ALA A 51 7.19 4.28 -7.41
CA ALA A 51 6.82 5.68 -7.25
C ALA A 51 6.02 5.93 -5.95
N MET A 52 5.22 4.95 -5.52
CA MET A 52 4.49 4.96 -4.26
C MET A 52 5.43 4.96 -3.06
N ALA A 53 6.44 4.08 -3.07
CA ALA A 53 7.45 4.01 -2.04
C ALA A 53 8.23 5.33 -1.94
N ALA A 54 8.62 5.92 -3.08
CA ALA A 54 9.29 7.22 -3.12
C ALA A 54 8.41 8.33 -2.51
N LYS A 55 7.13 8.40 -2.88
CA LYS A 55 6.19 9.41 -2.35
C LYS A 55 5.92 9.23 -0.85
N ALA A 56 5.80 7.98 -0.38
CA ALA A 56 5.66 7.71 1.04
C ALA A 56 6.90 8.20 1.80
N VAL A 57 8.10 7.84 1.34
CA VAL A 57 9.37 8.26 1.96
C VAL A 57 9.56 9.78 1.97
N ASP A 58 9.17 10.48 0.89
CA ASP A 58 9.37 11.93 0.78
C ASP A 58 8.31 12.78 1.53
N GLN A 59 7.12 12.26 1.81
CA GLN A 59 5.98 13.10 2.25
C GLN A 59 5.24 12.61 3.50
N MET A 60 5.32 11.34 3.89
CA MET A 60 4.49 10.79 4.97
C MET A 60 5.23 9.73 5.79
N THR A 61 5.10 9.79 7.11
CA THR A 61 5.50 8.68 7.98
C THR A 61 4.62 7.44 7.70
N LEU A 62 5.15 6.24 8.02
CA LEU A 62 4.39 4.99 7.89
C LEU A 62 3.08 5.01 8.70
N ASP A 63 3.03 5.77 9.80
CA ASP A 63 1.83 5.99 10.59
C ASP A 63 0.78 6.81 9.88
N GLU A 64 1.19 7.91 9.24
CA GLU A 64 0.27 8.75 8.49
C GLU A 64 -0.33 7.99 7.31
N VAL A 65 0.50 7.18 6.62
CA VAL A 65 0.03 6.26 5.59
C VAL A 65 -0.98 5.26 6.17
N SER A 66 -0.65 4.62 7.30
CA SER A 66 -1.52 3.65 7.95
C SER A 66 -2.87 4.25 8.38
N ASN A 67 -2.83 5.44 8.97
CA ASN A 67 -4.01 6.18 9.41
C ASN A 67 -4.88 6.61 8.23
N ARG A 68 -4.26 7.05 7.12
CA ARG A 68 -4.98 7.42 5.90
C ARG A 68 -5.72 6.23 5.28
N ILE A 69 -5.06 5.08 5.16
CA ILE A 69 -5.69 3.84 4.69
C ILE A 69 -6.84 3.43 5.61
N THR A 70 -6.63 3.51 6.93
CA THR A 70 -7.65 3.19 7.94
C THR A 70 -8.89 4.08 7.75
N ARG A 71 -8.71 5.40 7.69
CA ARG A 71 -9.80 6.37 7.47
C ARG A 71 -10.52 6.12 6.14
N TRP A 72 -9.79 5.74 5.09
CA TRP A 72 -10.40 5.42 3.80
C TRP A 72 -11.36 4.24 3.92
N TYR A 73 -10.98 3.15 4.59
CA TYR A 73 -11.88 1.99 4.78
C TYR A 73 -13.04 2.28 5.73
N GLU A 74 -12.83 3.11 6.75
CA GLU A 74 -13.89 3.58 7.65
C GLU A 74 -14.94 4.41 6.90
N ALA A 75 -14.48 5.29 5.99
CA ALA A 75 -15.35 6.10 5.14
C ALA A 75 -16.01 5.31 3.99
N ASN A 76 -15.47 4.13 3.64
CA ASN A 76 -15.95 3.31 2.52
C ASN A 76 -16.29 1.87 2.98
N PRO A 77 -17.28 1.67 3.87
CA PRO A 77 -17.59 0.35 4.43
C PRO A 77 -18.00 -0.68 3.36
N GLY A 78 -18.65 -0.25 2.27
CA GLY A 78 -19.01 -1.12 1.13
C GLY A 78 -17.82 -1.55 0.26
N ARG A 79 -16.60 -1.04 0.51
CA ARG A 79 -15.39 -1.32 -0.27
C ARG A 79 -14.28 -1.99 0.54
N ARG A 80 -14.60 -2.58 1.70
CA ARG A 80 -13.60 -3.27 2.54
C ARG A 80 -12.90 -4.44 1.85
N ASN A 81 -13.52 -5.06 0.85
CA ASN A 81 -12.88 -6.12 0.07
C ASN A 81 -11.81 -5.60 -0.91
N MET A 82 -11.66 -4.28 -1.05
CA MET A 82 -10.62 -3.70 -1.89
C MET A 82 -9.24 -3.96 -1.25
N PRO A 83 -8.24 -4.46 -2.01
CA PRO A 83 -6.88 -4.65 -1.51
C PRO A 83 -6.25 -3.35 -0.99
N VAL A 84 -5.49 -3.44 0.11
CA VAL A 84 -4.77 -2.30 0.71
C VAL A 84 -3.84 -1.64 -0.30
N MET A 85 -3.10 -2.45 -1.08
CA MET A 85 -2.24 -1.94 -2.15
C MET A 85 -3.00 -1.15 -3.23
N GLY A 86 -4.26 -1.52 -3.51
CA GLY A 86 -5.12 -0.79 -4.44
C GLY A 86 -5.64 0.53 -3.85
N VAL A 87 -5.94 0.56 -2.54
CA VAL A 87 -6.32 1.80 -1.83
C VAL A 87 -5.15 2.77 -1.78
N ILE A 88 -3.96 2.27 -1.49
CA ILE A 88 -2.71 3.03 -1.53
C ILE A 88 -2.54 3.71 -2.91
N TRP A 89 -2.76 2.99 -4.01
CA TRP A 89 -2.70 3.55 -5.37
C TRP A 89 -3.74 4.67 -5.61
N THR A 90 -5.00 4.38 -5.31
CA THR A 90 -6.15 5.24 -5.65
C THR A 90 -6.27 6.49 -4.78
N ASP A 91 -5.81 6.43 -3.53
CA ASP A 91 -5.99 7.52 -2.57
C ASP A 91 -4.69 8.30 -2.32
N ILE A 92 -3.54 7.63 -2.26
CA ILE A 92 -2.27 8.26 -1.87
C ILE A 92 -1.48 8.74 -3.10
N VAL A 93 -1.42 7.97 -4.20
CA VAL A 93 -0.65 8.38 -5.40
C VAL A 93 -1.47 9.12 -6.43
N GLU A 94 -2.74 8.76 -6.65
CA GLU A 94 -3.64 9.51 -7.52
C GLU A 94 -4.54 10.40 -6.66
N PRO A 95 -4.07 11.57 -6.16
CA PRO A 95 -4.94 12.47 -5.44
C PRO A 95 -6.08 12.89 -6.37
N LYS A 96 -7.32 12.64 -5.96
CA LYS A 96 -8.49 13.12 -6.68
C LYS A 96 -8.42 14.64 -6.77
N LYS A 97 -8.48 15.15 -8.01
CA LYS A 97 -8.64 16.58 -8.31
C LYS A 97 -9.96 17.10 -7.79
#